data_AF-R6DSL8-F1
#
_entry.id   AF-R6DSL8-F1
#
_cell.length_a   1.000
_cell.length_b   1.000
_cell.length_c   1.000
_cell.angle_alpha   90.00
_cell.angle_beta   90.00
_cell.angle_gamma   90.00
#
_symmetry.space_group_name_H-M   'P 1'
#
loop_
_entity.id
_entity.type
_entity.pdbx_description
1 polymer ?
#
loop_
_entity_poly.entity_id
_entity_poly.type
_entity_poly.pdbx_seq_one_letter_code
_entity_poly.pdbx_strand_id
1 'polypeptide(L)'
;MKKTTFIKRIALVFLSVAMIVCCIPFSASAAPANAKTIFEFCIKELKLNKAGACGVLANIEAESDFNPNLYGDGGDSYGICQWNLSRFDNLISFCNKNGYNWKTLTGQLYFLKYELTNNKSDTGYILDKLKNVSNTAQGAYTAGYDWCYYFERPANKAAKSESRGYKAQNSYWPEFKNYTLPTEVKPTPAPSYKLGDVNSDGKINSSDALDILRYSTGASKFSATQIKAGDLNRDGKVNSNDALIVLSISTGKTSTANY
;
A
#
# COMPACT_ATOMS: atom_id res chain seq x y z
N MET A 1 -41.95 -60.66 -17.85
CA MET A 1 -41.29 -59.73 -18.81
C MET A 1 -39.91 -59.37 -18.27
N LYS A 2 -38.87 -59.65 -19.07
CA LYS A 2 -37.49 -59.20 -18.84
C LYS A 2 -37.38 -57.69 -19.04
N LYS A 3 -36.69 -57.00 -18.14
CA LYS A 3 -35.63 -56.00 -18.45
C LYS A 3 -34.58 -56.10 -17.33
N THR A 4 -33.43 -56.78 -17.48
CA THR A 4 -32.12 -56.25 -17.96
C THR A 4 -31.79 -54.87 -17.31
N THR A 5 -30.64 -54.58 -16.67
CA THR A 5 -29.26 -55.08 -16.84
C THR A 5 -28.35 -54.56 -15.70
N PHE A 6 -27.40 -55.40 -15.27
CA PHE A 6 -25.96 -55.15 -15.02
C PHE A 6 -25.40 -54.18 -13.95
N ILE A 7 -24.68 -54.81 -12.99
CA ILE A 7 -23.25 -54.64 -12.62
C ILE A 7 -22.75 -53.23 -12.24
N LYS A 8 -22.22 -53.08 -11.01
CA LYS A 8 -20.76 -52.91 -10.72
C LYS A 8 -20.47 -52.83 -9.22
N ARG A 9 -19.56 -53.70 -8.79
CA ARG A 9 -18.83 -53.66 -7.51
C ARG A 9 -18.12 -52.31 -7.37
N ILE A 10 -18.18 -51.68 -6.20
CA ILE A 10 -17.19 -50.68 -5.80
C ILE A 10 -16.63 -51.10 -4.44
N ALA A 11 -15.32 -51.33 -4.46
CA ALA A 11 -14.50 -51.67 -3.32
C ALA A 11 -14.43 -50.48 -2.36
N LEU A 12 -14.57 -50.77 -1.08
CA LEU A 12 -14.19 -49.89 0.02
C LEU A 12 -12.66 -49.76 0.03
N VAL A 13 -12.14 -48.55 -0.22
CA VAL A 13 -10.76 -48.20 0.12
C VAL A 13 -10.85 -47.10 1.17
N PHE A 14 -10.65 -47.48 2.43
CA PHE A 14 -10.35 -46.54 3.50
C PHE A 14 -8.88 -46.14 3.36
N LEU A 15 -8.63 -44.94 2.83
CA LEU A 15 -7.33 -44.29 2.96
C LEU A 15 -7.46 -43.15 3.96
N SER A 16 -6.97 -43.41 5.16
CA SER A 16 -6.76 -42.43 6.22
C SER A 16 -5.77 -41.37 5.77
N VAL A 17 -6.20 -40.11 5.73
CA VAL A 17 -5.28 -38.96 5.77
C VAL A 17 -5.56 -38.22 7.06
N ALA A 18 -4.66 -38.41 8.02
CA ALA A 18 -4.55 -37.54 9.18
C ALA A 18 -4.30 -36.11 8.67
N MET A 19 -5.27 -35.21 8.86
CA MET A 19 -5.03 -33.78 8.71
C MET A 19 -4.09 -33.35 9.83
N ILE A 20 -2.79 -33.33 9.52
CA ILE A 20 -1.82 -32.51 10.21
C ILE A 20 -2.25 -31.07 9.91
N VAL A 21 -2.98 -30.47 10.85
CA VAL A 21 -3.21 -29.03 10.90
C VAL A 21 -1.85 -28.41 11.16
N CYS A 22 -1.11 -28.16 10.08
CA CYS A 22 0.02 -27.26 10.09
C CYS A 22 -0.55 -25.89 10.43
N CYS A 23 -0.27 -25.39 11.63
CA CYS A 23 -0.51 -24.02 12.02
C CYS A 23 0.35 -23.10 11.14
N ILE A 24 -0.11 -22.84 9.92
CA ILE A 24 0.40 -21.75 9.11
C ILE A 24 -0.16 -20.48 9.77
N PRO A 25 0.68 -19.54 10.22
CA PRO A 25 0.17 -18.25 10.67
C PRO A 25 -0.63 -17.65 9.51
N PHE A 26 -1.90 -17.34 9.77
CA PHE A 26 -2.75 -16.61 8.85
C PHE A 26 -2.13 -15.22 8.65
N SER A 27 -1.30 -15.06 7.62
CA SER A 27 -0.90 -13.75 7.14
C SER A 27 -2.19 -13.06 6.69
N ALA A 28 -2.63 -12.06 7.46
CA ALA A 28 -3.74 -11.22 7.02
C ALA A 28 -3.45 -10.76 5.58
N SER A 29 -4.43 -10.93 4.68
CA SER A 29 -4.31 -10.47 3.30
C SER A 29 -3.87 -9.00 3.28
N ALA A 30 -2.99 -8.63 2.34
CA ALA A 30 -2.56 -7.24 2.16
C ALA A 30 -3.73 -6.31 1.79
N ALA A 31 -4.82 -6.85 1.23
CA ALA A 31 -6.00 -6.09 0.83
C ALA A 31 -6.70 -5.38 2.01
N PRO A 32 -7.04 -6.07 3.13
CA PRO A 32 -7.50 -5.42 4.36
C PRO A 32 -6.58 -4.31 4.90
N ALA A 33 -5.26 -4.51 4.86
CA ALA A 33 -4.30 -3.50 5.34
C ALA A 33 -4.28 -2.27 4.43
N ASN A 34 -4.26 -2.48 3.11
CA ASN A 34 -4.30 -1.42 2.12
C ASN A 34 -5.61 -0.62 2.17
N ALA A 35 -6.75 -1.29 2.31
CA ALA A 35 -8.06 -0.65 2.45
C ALA A 35 -8.08 0.35 3.61
N LYS A 36 -7.53 -0.03 4.76
CA LYS A 36 -7.39 0.86 5.91
C LYS A 36 -6.47 2.05 5.61
N THR A 37 -5.31 1.83 5.01
CA THR A 37 -4.38 2.92 4.63
C THR A 37 -5.02 3.91 3.64
N ILE A 38 -5.77 3.40 2.65
CA ILE A 38 -6.50 4.21 1.68
C ILE A 38 -7.58 5.03 2.39
N PHE A 39 -8.35 4.40 3.29
CA PHE A 39 -9.37 5.08 4.07
C PHE A 39 -8.78 6.25 4.87
N GLU A 40 -7.70 6.00 5.61
CA GLU A 40 -7.00 7.01 6.38
C GLU A 40 -6.48 8.15 5.50
N PHE A 41 -5.90 7.84 4.33
CA PHE A 41 -5.47 8.83 3.34
C PHE A 41 -6.64 9.69 2.83
N CYS A 42 -7.79 9.08 2.55
CA CYS A 42 -8.98 9.80 2.11
C CYS A 42 -9.43 10.85 3.15
N ILE A 43 -9.40 10.50 4.43
CA ILE A 43 -9.76 11.45 5.49
C ILE A 43 -8.67 12.51 5.68
N LYS A 44 -7.41 12.09 5.82
CA LYS A 44 -6.29 12.98 6.19
C LYS A 44 -5.85 13.89 5.04
N GLU A 45 -5.73 13.35 3.83
CA GLU A 45 -5.09 14.01 2.70
C GLU A 45 -6.10 14.56 1.69
N LEU A 46 -7.18 13.83 1.42
CA LEU A 46 -8.25 14.29 0.52
C LEU A 46 -9.32 15.12 1.24
N LYS A 47 -9.31 15.14 2.58
CA LYS A 47 -10.28 15.84 3.44
C LYS A 47 -11.72 15.38 3.21
N LEU A 48 -11.90 14.10 2.92
CA LEU A 48 -13.23 13.48 2.83
C LEU A 48 -13.78 13.20 4.23
N ASN A 49 -15.10 13.13 4.35
CA ASN A 49 -15.72 12.49 5.52
C ASN A 49 -15.70 10.96 5.36
N LYS A 50 -16.15 10.23 6.38
CA LYS A 50 -16.12 8.75 6.40
C LYS A 50 -16.95 8.16 5.26
N ALA A 51 -18.10 8.76 4.97
CA ALA A 51 -18.96 8.34 3.87
C ALA A 51 -18.26 8.48 2.50
N GLY A 52 -17.64 9.64 2.24
CA GLY A 52 -16.83 9.88 1.05
C GLY A 52 -15.71 8.85 0.89
N ALA A 53 -14.97 8.59 1.97
CA ALA A 53 -13.89 7.60 1.98
C ALA A 53 -14.39 6.16 1.71
N CYS A 54 -15.54 5.77 2.26
CA CYS A 54 -16.16 4.46 1.96
C CYS A 54 -16.50 4.32 0.47
N GLY A 55 -16.94 5.40 -0.18
CA GLY A 55 -17.17 5.43 -1.63
C GLY A 55 -15.91 5.16 -2.44
N VAL A 56 -14.77 5.73 -2.02
CA VAL A 56 -13.46 5.47 -2.65
C VAL A 56 -13.05 4.01 -2.48
N LEU A 57 -13.18 3.44 -1.27
CA LEU A 57 -12.82 2.04 -1.02
C LEU A 57 -13.59 1.06 -1.91
N ALA A 58 -14.91 1.25 -2.03
CA ALA A 58 -15.75 0.39 -2.86
C ALA A 58 -15.33 0.37 -4.34
N ASN A 59 -14.77 1.46 -4.83
CA ASN A 59 -14.30 1.54 -6.20
C ASN A 59 -12.90 0.92 -6.36
N ILE A 60 -11.97 1.23 -5.45
CA ILE A 60 -10.62 0.64 -5.51
C ILE A 60 -10.66 -0.89 -5.35
N GLU A 61 -11.54 -1.43 -4.49
CA GLU A 61 -11.75 -2.89 -4.42
C GLU A 61 -12.21 -3.44 -5.77
N ALA A 62 -13.17 -2.79 -6.40
CA ALA A 62 -13.74 -3.26 -7.66
C ALA A 62 -12.76 -3.13 -8.84
N GLU A 63 -11.83 -2.18 -8.79
CA GLU A 63 -10.78 -2.02 -9.80
C GLU A 63 -9.61 -2.97 -9.59
N SER A 64 -9.21 -3.22 -8.34
CA SER A 64 -7.93 -3.89 -8.10
C SER A 64 -7.85 -4.82 -6.90
N ASP A 65 -8.93 -5.01 -6.16
CA ASP A 65 -8.91 -5.67 -4.84
C ASP A 65 -7.82 -5.06 -3.93
N PHE A 66 -7.66 -3.74 -4.01
CA PHE A 66 -6.64 -2.97 -3.30
C PHE A 66 -5.18 -3.34 -3.63
N ASN A 67 -4.93 -3.99 -4.78
CA ASN A 67 -3.61 -4.38 -5.21
C ASN A 67 -2.91 -3.26 -6.01
N PRO A 68 -1.86 -2.59 -5.46
CA PRO A 68 -1.15 -1.56 -6.19
C PRO A 68 -0.33 -2.10 -7.37
N ASN A 69 -0.13 -3.41 -7.47
CA ASN A 69 0.68 -4.03 -8.52
C ASN A 69 -0.15 -4.72 -9.61
N LEU A 70 -1.48 -4.51 -9.63
CA LEU A 70 -2.34 -5.15 -10.61
C LEU A 70 -2.16 -4.53 -11.99
N TYR A 71 -1.79 -5.34 -12.97
CA TYR A 71 -1.91 -5.01 -14.39
C TYR A 71 -3.28 -5.43 -14.91
N GLY A 72 -3.92 -4.53 -15.66
CA GLY A 72 -5.16 -4.77 -16.39
C GLY A 72 -4.99 -4.57 -17.88
N ASP A 73 -6.04 -4.90 -18.64
CA ASP A 73 -6.15 -4.62 -20.09
C ASP A 73 -4.92 -5.02 -20.92
N GLY A 74 -4.38 -6.24 -20.68
CA GLY A 74 -3.22 -6.74 -21.42
C GLY A 74 -1.90 -6.03 -21.10
N GLY A 75 -1.86 -5.16 -20.08
CA GLY A 75 -0.69 -4.39 -19.67
C GLY A 75 -0.89 -2.87 -19.72
N ASP A 76 -2.01 -2.41 -20.28
CA ASP A 76 -2.27 -0.97 -20.52
C ASP A 76 -2.91 -0.25 -19.33
N SER A 77 -3.34 -0.97 -18.30
CA SER A 77 -3.90 -0.43 -17.06
C SER A 77 -3.09 -0.87 -15.85
N TYR A 78 -2.99 -0.02 -14.83
CA TYR A 78 -2.20 -0.35 -13.63
C TYR A 78 -2.75 0.21 -12.31
N GLY A 79 -2.52 -0.56 -11.24
CA GLY A 79 -2.60 -0.09 -9.87
C GLY A 79 -4.01 0.05 -9.30
N ILE A 80 -4.12 0.75 -8.17
CA ILE A 80 -5.32 0.75 -7.31
C ILE A 80 -6.58 1.28 -8.00
N CYS A 81 -6.41 2.19 -8.96
CA CYS A 81 -7.50 2.79 -9.75
C CYS A 81 -7.51 2.30 -11.19
N GLN A 82 -6.73 1.27 -11.53
CA GLN A 82 -6.56 0.78 -12.92
C GLN A 82 -6.38 1.92 -13.93
N TRP A 83 -5.45 2.84 -13.64
CA TRP A 83 -5.17 3.95 -14.53
C TRP A 83 -4.76 3.41 -15.90
N ASN A 84 -5.51 3.76 -16.94
CA ASN A 84 -5.35 3.25 -18.30
C ASN A 84 -4.60 4.24 -19.20
N LEU A 85 -3.73 3.73 -20.07
CA LEU A 85 -3.01 4.48 -21.11
C LEU A 85 -2.32 5.74 -20.55
N SER A 86 -2.69 6.93 -21.03
CA SER A 86 -2.05 8.19 -20.65
C SER A 86 -2.15 8.49 -19.15
N ARG A 87 -3.17 7.97 -18.45
CA ARG A 87 -3.27 8.11 -16.99
C ARG A 87 -2.22 7.25 -16.28
N PHE A 88 -1.87 6.09 -16.84
CA PHE A 88 -0.77 5.26 -16.34
C PHE A 88 0.59 5.96 -16.56
N ASP A 89 0.82 6.51 -17.74
CA ASP A 89 2.04 7.29 -18.02
C ASP A 89 2.18 8.49 -17.07
N ASN A 90 1.07 9.17 -16.80
CA ASN A 90 1.02 10.29 -15.86
C ASN A 90 1.33 9.86 -14.42
N LEU A 91 0.86 8.68 -13.98
CA LEU A 91 1.23 8.10 -12.69
C LEU A 91 2.75 7.91 -12.60
N ILE A 92 3.36 7.27 -13.61
CA ILE A 92 4.80 7.01 -13.64
C ILE A 92 5.58 8.33 -13.61
N SER A 93 5.21 9.28 -14.46
CA SER A 93 5.83 10.59 -14.57
C SER A 93 5.73 11.39 -13.26
N PHE A 94 4.54 11.46 -12.66
CA PHE A 94 4.32 12.12 -11.38
C PHE A 94 5.18 11.52 -10.28
N CYS A 95 5.20 10.19 -10.15
CA CYS A 95 5.96 9.54 -9.10
C CYS A 95 7.47 9.78 -9.28
N ASN A 96 8.01 9.58 -10.48
CA ASN A 96 9.43 9.80 -10.78
C ASN A 96 9.84 11.25 -10.50
N LYS A 97 9.02 12.23 -10.87
CA LYS A 97 9.29 13.65 -10.65
C LYS A 97 9.29 14.04 -9.17
N ASN A 98 8.48 13.39 -8.34
CA ASN A 98 8.26 13.75 -6.94
C ASN A 98 8.95 12.79 -5.96
N GLY A 99 9.84 11.91 -6.42
CA GLY A 99 10.58 10.98 -5.56
C GLY A 99 9.75 9.85 -4.98
N TYR A 100 8.59 9.53 -5.59
CA TYR A 100 7.77 8.40 -5.21
C TYR A 100 8.04 7.19 -6.11
N ASN A 101 7.73 5.99 -5.61
CA ASN A 101 7.69 4.77 -6.42
C ASN A 101 6.24 4.47 -6.84
N TRP A 102 5.97 4.50 -8.15
CA TRP A 102 4.64 4.27 -8.73
C TRP A 102 4.07 2.87 -8.49
N LYS A 103 4.90 1.88 -8.13
CA LYS A 103 4.47 0.53 -7.75
C LYS A 103 3.96 0.43 -6.31
N THR A 104 4.17 1.46 -5.51
CA THR A 104 3.77 1.47 -4.09
C THR A 104 2.42 2.13 -3.91
N LEU A 105 1.68 1.68 -2.89
CA LEU A 105 0.40 2.29 -2.51
C LEU A 105 0.56 3.78 -2.21
N THR A 106 1.64 4.18 -1.54
CA THR A 106 1.94 5.59 -1.25
C THR A 106 2.07 6.43 -2.52
N GLY A 107 2.90 6.00 -3.49
CA GLY A 107 3.07 6.73 -4.75
C GLY A 107 1.74 6.91 -5.49
N GLN A 108 0.95 5.85 -5.56
CA GLN A 108 -0.36 5.84 -6.22
C GLN A 108 -1.38 6.75 -5.51
N LEU A 109 -1.41 6.75 -4.17
CA LEU A 109 -2.29 7.64 -3.40
C LEU A 109 -1.96 9.12 -3.59
N TYR A 110 -0.67 9.48 -3.63
CA TYR A 110 -0.27 10.86 -3.89
C TYR A 110 -0.51 11.28 -5.34
N PHE A 111 -0.39 10.35 -6.31
CA PHE A 111 -0.83 10.61 -7.68
C PHE A 111 -2.34 10.80 -7.75
N LEU A 112 -3.14 9.95 -7.08
CA LEU A 112 -4.59 10.09 -7.00
C LEU A 112 -4.98 11.48 -6.46
N LYS A 113 -4.32 11.93 -5.38
CA LYS A 113 -4.51 13.29 -4.84
C LYS A 113 -4.16 14.36 -5.88
N TYR A 114 -3.02 14.24 -6.56
CA TYR A 114 -2.60 15.18 -7.60
C TYR A 114 -3.62 15.24 -8.75
N GLU A 115 -4.08 14.10 -9.25
CA GLU A 115 -5.05 13.99 -10.34
C GLU A 115 -6.39 14.65 -9.94
N LEU A 116 -6.92 14.28 -8.77
CA LEU A 116 -8.18 14.82 -8.24
C LEU A 116 -8.13 16.33 -7.93
N THR A 117 -6.94 16.90 -7.74
CA THR A 117 -6.79 18.34 -7.43
C THR A 117 -6.49 19.18 -8.65
N ASN A 118 -5.67 18.69 -9.58
CA ASN A 118 -5.15 19.49 -10.69
C ASN A 118 -5.87 19.23 -12.02
N ASN A 119 -6.50 18.06 -12.19
CA ASN A 119 -7.21 17.74 -13.43
C ASN A 119 -8.72 18.07 -13.32
N LYS A 120 -9.04 19.32 -12.99
CA LYS A 120 -10.42 19.77 -12.70
C LYS A 120 -11.40 19.58 -13.86
N SER A 121 -10.93 19.56 -15.11
CA SER A 121 -11.76 19.37 -16.31
C SER A 121 -12.18 17.92 -16.58
N ASP A 122 -11.49 16.93 -15.99
CA ASP A 122 -11.75 15.51 -16.27
C ASP A 122 -12.19 14.75 -15.03
N THR A 123 -11.35 14.72 -14.00
CA THR A 123 -11.63 13.96 -12.77
C THR A 123 -11.79 14.86 -11.55
N GLY A 124 -11.20 16.05 -11.51
CA GLY A 124 -11.04 16.81 -10.27
C GLY A 124 -12.31 17.44 -9.68
N TYR A 125 -13.43 17.49 -10.40
CA TYR A 125 -14.74 17.89 -9.84
C TYR A 125 -15.34 16.79 -8.95
N ILE A 126 -14.92 15.52 -9.09
CA ILE A 126 -15.42 14.44 -8.24
C ILE A 126 -15.01 14.65 -6.79
N LEU A 127 -13.80 15.18 -6.53
CA LEU A 127 -13.32 15.41 -5.18
C LEU A 127 -14.25 16.36 -4.41
N ASP A 128 -14.76 17.39 -5.08
CA ASP A 128 -15.68 18.35 -4.45
C ASP A 128 -17.06 17.73 -4.21
N LYS A 129 -17.55 16.86 -5.12
CA LYS A 129 -18.77 16.05 -4.86
C LYS A 129 -18.62 15.17 -3.62
N LEU A 130 -17.51 14.43 -3.53
CA LEU A 130 -17.24 13.51 -2.41
C LEU A 130 -17.08 14.25 -1.07
N LYS A 131 -16.51 15.45 -1.05
CA LYS A 131 -16.43 16.28 0.15
C LYS A 131 -17.80 16.73 0.67
N ASN A 132 -18.77 16.86 -0.23
CA ASN A 132 -20.09 17.41 0.07
C ASN A 132 -21.18 16.34 0.33
N VAL A 133 -20.86 15.04 0.26
CA VAL A 133 -21.82 14.00 0.64
C VAL A 133 -22.11 14.06 2.14
N SER A 134 -23.34 13.71 2.54
CA SER A 134 -23.67 13.59 3.96
C SER A 134 -22.84 12.50 4.63
N ASN A 135 -22.43 12.67 5.88
CA ASN A 135 -21.66 11.64 6.59
C ASN A 135 -22.59 10.55 7.15
N THR A 136 -23.24 9.81 6.25
CA THR A 136 -24.26 8.79 6.53
C THR A 136 -24.09 7.59 5.59
N ALA A 137 -24.83 6.51 5.84
CA ALA A 137 -24.88 5.35 4.95
C ALA A 137 -25.30 5.75 3.52
N GLN A 138 -26.30 6.62 3.39
CA GLN A 138 -26.74 7.12 2.09
C GLN A 138 -25.68 7.99 1.40
N GLY A 139 -24.93 8.79 2.18
CA GLY A 139 -23.81 9.53 1.61
C GLY A 139 -22.68 8.62 1.13
N ALA A 140 -22.46 7.47 1.79
CA ALA A 140 -21.50 6.47 1.32
C ALA A 140 -21.96 5.84 0.01
N TYR A 141 -23.26 5.54 -0.12
CA TYR A 141 -23.87 5.14 -1.40
C TYR A 141 -23.59 6.16 -2.49
N THR A 142 -23.94 7.43 -2.25
CA THR A 142 -23.75 8.52 -3.21
C THR A 142 -22.28 8.66 -3.61
N ALA A 143 -21.35 8.58 -2.65
CA ALA A 143 -19.92 8.65 -2.93
C ALA A 143 -19.44 7.48 -3.80
N GLY A 144 -19.85 6.25 -3.49
CA GLY A 144 -19.47 5.06 -4.26
C GLY A 144 -20.04 5.08 -5.69
N TYR A 145 -21.29 5.55 -5.83
CA TYR A 145 -21.94 5.72 -7.12
C TYR A 145 -21.24 6.78 -7.97
N ASP A 146 -21.04 7.98 -7.40
CA ASP A 146 -20.47 9.13 -8.11
C ASP A 146 -19.03 8.85 -8.53
N TRP A 147 -18.21 8.20 -7.69
CA TRP A 147 -16.85 7.82 -8.08
C TRP A 147 -16.86 6.92 -9.31
N CYS A 148 -17.63 5.84 -9.29
CA CYS A 148 -17.73 4.94 -10.44
C CYS A 148 -18.23 5.68 -11.70
N TYR A 149 -19.21 6.56 -11.52
CA TYR A 149 -19.88 7.22 -12.64
C TYR A 149 -18.99 8.26 -13.32
N TYR A 150 -18.22 9.02 -12.53
CA TYR A 150 -17.48 10.19 -13.00
C TYR A 150 -15.97 9.98 -13.08
N PHE A 151 -15.39 9.13 -12.24
CA PHE A 151 -13.95 8.84 -12.24
C PHE A 151 -13.61 7.59 -13.05
N GLU A 152 -14.28 6.46 -12.79
CA GLU A 152 -13.94 5.17 -13.45
C GLU A 152 -14.57 5.06 -14.85
N ARG A 153 -15.80 5.58 -15.01
CA ARG A 153 -16.52 5.68 -16.29
C ARG A 153 -16.53 4.38 -17.13
N PRO A 154 -16.85 3.20 -16.56
CA PRO A 154 -16.84 1.95 -17.31
C PRO A 154 -18.01 1.86 -18.31
N ALA A 155 -17.94 0.92 -19.27
CA ALA A 155 -18.96 0.77 -20.32
C ALA A 155 -20.42 0.63 -19.80
N ASN A 156 -20.65 -0.14 -18.73
CA ASN A 156 -21.95 -0.24 -18.05
C ASN A 156 -21.98 0.64 -16.78
N LYS A 157 -21.74 1.95 -16.96
CA LYS A 157 -21.51 2.89 -15.85
C LYS A 157 -22.63 2.89 -14.80
N ALA A 158 -23.90 2.93 -15.20
CA ALA A 158 -25.01 3.10 -14.24
C ALA A 158 -25.16 1.89 -13.31
N ALA A 159 -25.20 0.68 -13.86
CA ALA A 159 -25.32 -0.54 -13.06
C ALA A 159 -24.07 -0.80 -12.21
N LYS A 160 -22.88 -0.54 -12.76
CA LYS A 160 -21.63 -0.65 -12.00
C LYS A 160 -21.59 0.38 -10.85
N SER A 161 -22.03 1.61 -11.09
CA SER A 161 -22.13 2.65 -10.07
C SER A 161 -23.09 2.28 -8.95
N GLU A 162 -24.25 1.71 -9.29
CA GLU A 162 -25.22 1.22 -8.29
C GLU A 162 -24.62 0.12 -7.42
N SER A 163 -23.99 -0.89 -8.03
CA SER A 163 -23.31 -1.96 -7.29
C SER A 163 -22.24 -1.42 -6.33
N ARG A 164 -21.44 -0.45 -6.76
CA ARG A 164 -20.36 0.14 -5.95
C ARG A 164 -20.89 1.09 -4.88
N GLY A 165 -21.99 1.80 -5.16
CA GLY A 165 -22.74 2.55 -4.15
C GLY A 165 -23.25 1.63 -3.04
N TYR A 166 -23.89 0.52 -3.38
CA TYR A 166 -24.34 -0.45 -2.37
C TYR A 166 -23.20 -1.09 -1.61
N LYS A 167 -22.07 -1.37 -2.25
CA LYS A 167 -20.87 -1.87 -1.57
C LYS A 167 -20.34 -0.87 -0.54
N ALA A 168 -20.27 0.43 -0.90
CA ALA A 168 -19.89 1.49 0.02
C ALA A 168 -20.86 1.61 1.20
N GLN A 169 -22.17 1.55 0.94
CA GLN A 169 -23.22 1.68 1.94
C GLN A 169 -23.34 0.47 2.88
N ASN A 170 -23.27 -0.74 2.34
CA ASN A 170 -23.65 -1.96 3.05
C ASN A 170 -22.44 -2.72 3.62
N SER A 171 -21.23 -2.44 3.13
CA SER A 171 -20.00 -3.09 3.61
C SER A 171 -19.06 -2.12 4.30
N TYR A 172 -18.58 -1.09 3.59
CA TYR A 172 -17.56 -0.19 4.15
C TYR A 172 -18.12 0.78 5.20
N TRP A 173 -19.33 1.32 4.99
CA TRP A 173 -19.91 2.23 5.98
C TRP A 173 -20.12 1.57 7.35
N PRO A 174 -20.72 0.36 7.49
CA PRO A 174 -20.82 -0.33 8.76
C PRO A 174 -19.47 -0.54 9.47
N GLU A 175 -18.42 -0.85 8.71
CA GLU A 175 -17.06 -1.07 9.21
C GLU A 175 -16.42 0.23 9.70
N PHE A 176 -16.50 1.30 8.91
CA PHE A 176 -15.70 2.50 9.13
C PHE A 176 -16.44 3.68 9.78
N LYS A 177 -17.77 3.65 9.93
CA LYS A 177 -18.55 4.77 10.54
C LYS A 177 -18.05 5.16 11.93
N ASN A 178 -17.67 4.17 12.73
CA ASN A 178 -17.14 4.35 14.09
C ASN A 178 -15.61 4.23 14.14
N TYR A 179 -14.95 4.14 12.98
CA TYR A 179 -13.50 4.09 12.92
C TYR A 179 -12.92 5.40 13.46
N THR A 180 -11.99 5.25 14.40
CA THR A 180 -11.18 6.34 14.92
C THR A 180 -9.84 6.23 14.21
N LEU A 181 -9.45 7.29 13.51
CA LEU A 181 -8.11 7.37 12.96
C LEU A 181 -7.12 7.07 14.09
N PRO A 182 -6.09 6.25 13.86
CA PRO A 182 -5.02 6.13 14.83
C PRO A 182 -4.59 7.57 15.11
N THR A 183 -4.51 7.93 16.39
CA THR A 183 -3.85 9.19 16.75
C THR A 183 -2.57 9.22 15.96
N GLU A 184 -2.30 10.33 15.29
CA GLU A 184 -0.93 10.58 14.88
C GLU A 184 -0.14 10.57 16.19
N VAL A 185 0.38 9.40 16.56
CA VAL A 185 1.76 9.35 17.01
C VAL A 185 2.45 10.03 15.85
N LYS A 186 2.62 11.35 15.98
CA LYS A 186 3.51 12.17 15.18
C LYS A 186 4.67 11.21 14.97
N PRO A 187 4.93 10.70 13.75
CA PRO A 187 6.08 9.85 13.54
C PRO A 187 7.19 10.62 14.21
N THR A 188 7.78 10.04 15.27
CA THR A 188 8.90 10.67 15.96
C THR A 188 9.76 11.16 14.82
N PRO A 189 9.93 12.50 14.64
CA PRO A 189 10.44 13.06 13.40
C PRO A 189 11.61 12.18 13.04
N ALA A 190 11.55 11.55 11.85
CA ALA A 190 12.54 10.54 11.46
C ALA A 190 13.88 11.13 11.90
N PRO A 191 14.58 10.51 12.87
CA PRO A 191 15.80 11.13 13.34
C PRO A 191 16.62 11.31 12.07
N SER A 192 16.98 12.56 11.78
CA SER A 192 17.73 12.90 10.59
C SER A 192 19.07 12.19 10.72
N TYR A 193 19.16 10.97 10.19
CA TYR A 193 20.38 10.21 10.15
C TYR A 193 20.83 10.13 8.71
N LYS A 194 22.12 10.36 8.52
CA LYS A 194 22.79 10.15 7.25
C LYS A 194 23.31 8.71 7.28
N LEU A 195 22.89 7.88 6.32
CA LEU A 195 23.35 6.49 6.23
C LEU A 195 24.88 6.47 6.18
N GLY A 196 25.52 5.66 7.01
CA GLY A 196 26.98 5.61 7.18
C GLY A 196 27.59 6.61 8.15
N ASP A 197 26.84 7.60 8.65
CA ASP A 197 27.29 8.61 9.62
C ASP A 197 26.68 8.29 10.99
N VAL A 198 27.35 7.39 11.73
CA VAL A 198 26.84 6.86 13.01
C VAL A 198 27.21 7.75 14.19
N ASN A 199 28.20 8.64 14.03
CA ASN A 199 28.58 9.59 15.07
C ASN A 199 27.94 10.98 14.88
N SER A 200 27.20 11.19 13.79
CA SER A 200 26.51 12.44 13.45
C SER A 200 27.44 13.64 13.27
N ASP A 201 28.68 13.41 12.83
CA ASP A 201 29.66 14.47 12.54
C ASP A 201 29.49 15.09 11.14
N GLY A 202 28.56 14.55 10.34
CA GLY A 202 28.22 15.00 9.00
C GLY A 202 29.09 14.38 7.91
N LYS A 203 30.09 13.57 8.24
CA LYS A 203 31.01 12.90 7.32
C LYS A 203 30.82 11.39 7.45
N ILE A 204 31.18 10.65 6.39
CA ILE A 204 31.18 9.19 6.41
C ILE A 204 32.65 8.78 6.28
N ASN A 205 33.27 8.36 7.37
CA ASN A 205 34.71 8.12 7.42
C ASN A 205 35.11 6.97 8.35
N SER A 206 36.41 6.76 8.55
CA SER A 206 36.94 5.68 9.40
C SER A 206 36.50 5.75 10.87
N SER A 207 36.08 6.93 11.35
CA SER A 207 35.53 7.11 12.70
C SER A 207 34.19 6.39 12.84
N ASP A 208 33.31 6.48 11.83
CA ASP A 208 32.04 5.77 11.80
C ASP A 208 32.24 4.26 11.76
N ALA A 209 33.19 3.80 10.94
CA ALA A 209 33.55 2.39 10.87
C ALA A 209 34.06 1.86 12.22
N LEU A 210 34.85 2.67 12.94
CA LEU A 210 35.34 2.31 14.27
C LEU A 210 34.20 2.20 15.28
N ASP A 211 33.23 3.13 15.24
CA ASP A 211 32.09 3.10 16.14
C ASP A 211 31.17 1.90 15.86
N ILE A 212 30.98 1.52 14.59
CA ILE A 212 30.27 0.29 14.20
C ILE A 212 30.98 -0.96 14.76
N LEU A 213 32.32 -1.01 14.68
CA LEU A 213 33.09 -2.15 15.22
C LEU A 213 33.02 -2.21 16.76
N ARG A 214 33.07 -1.06 17.44
CA ARG A 214 32.88 -0.98 18.90
C ARG A 214 31.48 -1.43 19.31
N TYR A 215 30.46 -1.08 18.52
CA TYR A 215 29.10 -1.55 18.75
C TYR A 215 29.00 -3.06 18.55
N SER A 216 29.54 -3.58 17.44
CA SER A 216 29.52 -5.00 17.11
C SER A 216 30.23 -5.87 18.14
N THR A 217 31.18 -5.32 18.89
CA THR A 217 31.90 -6.00 19.98
C THR A 217 31.26 -5.79 21.36
N GLY A 218 30.20 -4.98 21.45
CA GLY A 218 29.55 -4.59 22.71
C GLY A 218 30.33 -3.58 23.55
N ALA A 219 31.44 -3.05 23.02
CA ALA A 219 32.24 -2.01 23.68
C ALA A 219 31.54 -0.64 23.68
N SER A 220 30.58 -0.43 22.77
CA SER A 220 29.68 0.72 22.76
C SER A 220 28.23 0.30 22.55
N LYS A 221 27.29 1.17 22.91
CA LYS A 221 25.85 0.97 22.64
C LYS A 221 25.38 2.02 21.64
N PHE A 222 24.65 1.58 20.63
CA PHE A 222 24.01 2.47 19.66
C PHE A 222 22.60 2.82 20.09
N SER A 223 22.22 4.07 19.85
CA SER A 223 20.82 4.47 19.85
C SER A 223 20.07 3.86 18.66
N ALA A 224 18.74 3.85 18.69
CA ALA A 224 17.92 3.38 17.57
C ALA A 224 18.24 4.11 16.25
N THR A 225 18.64 5.38 16.31
CA THR A 225 19.07 6.18 15.16
C THR A 225 20.39 5.67 14.58
N GLN A 226 21.37 5.40 15.44
CA GLN A 226 22.69 4.92 15.04
C GLN A 226 22.64 3.50 14.49
N ILE A 227 21.73 2.66 15.00
CA ILE A 227 21.45 1.34 14.43
C ILE A 227 21.00 1.48 12.97
N LYS A 228 20.10 2.43 12.67
CA LYS A 228 19.64 2.67 11.29
C LYS A 228 20.71 3.32 10.41
N ALA A 229 21.54 4.19 10.97
CA ALA A 229 22.67 4.80 10.25
C ALA A 229 23.77 3.78 9.96
N GLY A 230 23.96 2.80 10.85
CA GLY A 230 25.02 1.81 10.79
C GLY A 230 24.65 0.50 10.09
N ASP A 231 23.40 0.29 9.68
CA ASP A 231 22.98 -0.87 8.89
C ASP A 231 23.05 -0.51 7.40
N LEU A 232 24.27 -0.53 6.85
CA LEU A 232 24.55 -0.07 5.49
C LEU A 232 24.09 -1.10 4.47
N ASN A 233 24.25 -2.39 4.73
CA ASN A 233 23.80 -3.42 3.77
C ASN A 233 22.30 -3.77 3.89
N ARG A 234 21.59 -3.18 4.86
CA ARG A 234 20.16 -3.36 5.15
C ARG A 234 19.79 -4.81 5.46
N ASP A 235 20.70 -5.56 6.07
CA ASP A 235 20.44 -6.94 6.50
C ASP A 235 19.78 -7.01 7.89
N GLY A 236 19.57 -5.86 8.53
CA GLY A 236 18.96 -5.72 9.85
C GLY A 236 19.95 -5.87 11.01
N LYS A 237 21.26 -5.99 10.75
CA LYS A 237 22.31 -6.17 11.76
C LYS A 237 23.48 -5.23 11.50
N VAL A 238 23.75 -4.32 12.44
CA VAL A 238 24.96 -3.50 12.42
C VAL A 238 26.18 -4.30 12.87
N ASN A 239 27.13 -4.53 11.95
CA ASN A 239 28.31 -5.36 12.20
C ASN A 239 29.53 -4.95 11.34
N SER A 240 30.59 -5.78 11.34
CA SER A 240 31.83 -5.49 10.61
C SER A 240 31.65 -5.35 9.09
N ASN A 241 30.61 -5.94 8.51
CA ASN A 241 30.31 -5.77 7.08
C ASN A 241 29.90 -4.33 6.77
N ASP A 242 29.14 -3.68 7.66
CA ASP A 242 28.75 -2.29 7.52
C ASP A 242 29.94 -1.35 7.67
N ALA A 243 30.83 -1.63 8.64
CA ALA A 243 32.09 -0.91 8.81
C ALA A 243 32.95 -0.97 7.54
N LEU A 244 32.97 -2.12 6.85
CA LEU A 244 33.68 -2.28 5.58
C LEU A 244 33.08 -1.40 4.47
N ILE A 245 31.75 -1.29 4.41
CA ILE A 245 31.06 -0.41 3.46
C ILE A 245 31.40 1.05 3.74
N VAL A 246 31.39 1.47 5.01
CA VAL A 246 31.82 2.84 5.41
C VAL A 246 33.25 3.13 4.96
N LEU A 247 34.20 2.22 5.17
CA LEU A 247 35.58 2.39 4.72
C LEU A 247 35.69 2.45 3.18
N SER A 248 34.87 1.68 2.48
CA SER A 248 34.79 1.73 1.01
C SER A 248 34.22 3.07 0.51
N ILE A 249 33.26 3.64 1.22
CA ILE A 249 32.72 5.00 0.96
C ILE A 249 33.81 6.05 1.25
N SER A 250 34.49 5.96 2.38
CA SER A 250 35.54 6.89 2.80
C SER A 250 36.73 6.94 1.84
N THR A 251 36.96 5.88 1.07
CA THR A 251 38.02 5.79 0.06
C THR A 251 37.53 6.11 -1.35
N GLY A 252 36.25 6.47 -1.52
CA GLY A 252 35.65 6.78 -2.82
C GLY A 252 35.42 5.57 -3.72
N LYS A 253 35.56 4.34 -3.21
CA LYS A 253 35.32 3.11 -3.98
C LYS A 253 33.84 2.82 -4.24
N THR A 254 32.96 3.32 -3.36
CA THR A 254 31.50 3.20 -3.50
C THR A 254 30.81 4.42 -2.87
N SER A 255 29.48 4.48 -2.93
CA SER A 255 28.67 5.51 -2.29
C SER A 255 27.45 4.92 -1.60
N THR A 256 26.84 5.66 -0.68
CA THR A 256 25.59 5.26 -0.01
C THR A 256 24.41 5.10 -0.96
N ALA A 257 24.45 5.69 -2.17
CA ALA A 257 23.39 5.53 -3.16
C ALA A 257 23.25 4.10 -3.70
N ASN A 258 24.28 3.27 -3.50
CA ASN A 258 24.28 1.86 -3.90
C ASN A 258 23.63 0.94 -2.85
N TYR A 259 23.14 1.51 -1.74
CA TYR A 259 22.70 0.76 -0.55
C TYR A 259 21.38 1.26 0.03
#